data_AF-M6YNR4-F1
#
_entry.id   AF-M6YNR4-F1
#
_cell.length_a   1.000
_cell.length_b   1.000
_cell.length_c   1.000
_cell.angle_alpha   90.00
_cell.angle_beta   90.00
_cell.angle_gamma   90.00
#
_symmetry.space_group_name_H-M   'P 1'
#
loop_
_entity.id
_entity.type
_entity.pdbx_description
1 polymer ?
#
loop_
_entity_poly.entity_id
_entity_poly.type
_entity_poly.pdbx_seq_one_letter_code
_entity_poly.pdbx_strand_id
1 'polypeptide(L)'
;MTHTYNILKLIQLERERQEKLKQTGKFQFTCADQVLDCEKLPILLEEVGEVAKAMNEMDSLGIVRELIQVAAVSVAWLESSTNEKILKLLYTEITKNRKEKE
;
A
#
# COMPACT_ATOMS: atom_id res chain seq x y z
N MET A 1 -3.37 -20.70 -3.72
CA MET A 1 -2.37 -19.91 -2.95
C MET A 1 -1.35 -19.16 -3.82
N THR A 2 -1.12 -19.55 -5.08
CA THR A 2 -0.11 -18.91 -5.96
C THR A 2 -0.45 -17.49 -6.42
N HIS A 3 -1.73 -17.17 -6.62
CA HIS A 3 -2.13 -15.87 -7.17
C HIS A 3 -1.92 -14.70 -6.19
N THR A 4 -2.37 -14.84 -4.93
CA THR A 4 -2.17 -13.81 -3.90
C THR A 4 -0.69 -13.55 -3.62
N TYR A 5 0.13 -14.60 -3.58
CA TYR A 5 1.58 -14.46 -3.40
C TYR A 5 2.21 -13.59 -4.51
N ASN A 6 1.84 -13.84 -5.77
CA ASN A 6 2.33 -13.06 -6.89
C ASN A 6 1.88 -11.58 -6.81
N ILE A 7 0.65 -11.32 -6.37
CA ILE A 7 0.15 -9.95 -6.17
C ILE A 7 0.96 -9.24 -5.07
N LEU A 8 1.19 -9.90 -3.93
CA LEU A 8 2.01 -9.33 -2.85
C LEU A 8 3.43 -9.01 -3.32
N LYS A 9 4.00 -9.84 -4.20
CA LYS A 9 5.31 -9.56 -4.82
C LYS A 9 5.27 -8.32 -5.73
N LEU A 10 4.20 -8.11 -6.49
CA LEU A 10 4.03 -6.91 -7.30
C LEU A 10 3.92 -5.65 -6.43
N ILE A 11 3.20 -5.73 -5.32
CA ILE A 11 3.10 -4.63 -4.34
C ILE A 11 4.47 -4.33 -3.74
N GLN A 12 5.25 -5.35 -3.40
CA GLN A 12 6.62 -5.16 -2.91
C GLN A 12 7.51 -4.46 -3.95
N LEU A 13 7.48 -4.90 -5.21
CA LEU A 13 8.26 -4.28 -6.29
C LEU A 13 7.87 -2.81 -6.51
N GLU A 14 6.58 -2.50 -6.40
CA GLU A 14 6.10 -1.12 -6.48
C GLU A 14 6.58 -0.27 -5.29
N ARG A 15 6.59 -0.82 -4.06
CA ARG A 15 7.20 -0.15 -2.91
C ARG A 15 8.69 0.14 -3.12
N GLU A 16 9.44 -0.83 -3.62
CA GLU A 16 10.87 -0.65 -3.95
C GLU A 16 11.07 0.46 -5.00
N ARG A 17 10.17 0.55 -5.99
CA ARG A 17 10.18 1.62 -6.99
C ARG A 17 9.97 2.99 -6.34
N GLN A 18 8.99 3.13 -5.43
CA GLN A 18 8.73 4.39 -4.72
C GLN A 18 9.94 4.85 -3.90
N GLU A 19 10.60 3.94 -3.17
CA GLU A 19 11.85 4.26 -2.45
C GLU A 19 12.97 4.70 -3.38
N LYS A 20 13.13 4.01 -4.52
CA LYS A 20 14.12 4.40 -5.52
C LYS A 20 13.83 5.79 -6.08
N LEU A 21 12.57 6.12 -6.35
CA LEU A 21 12.18 7.45 -6.83
C LEU A 21 12.52 8.55 -5.81
N LYS A 22 12.30 8.28 -4.52
CA LYS A 22 12.74 9.17 -3.44
C LYS A 22 14.27 9.31 -3.41
N GLN A 23 15.02 8.21 -3.48
CA GLN A 23 16.50 8.24 -3.51
C GLN A 23 17.06 9.02 -4.70
N THR A 24 16.38 8.97 -5.85
CA THR A 24 16.75 9.75 -7.04
C THR A 24 16.33 11.22 -6.97
N GLY A 25 15.69 11.66 -5.88
CA GLY A 25 15.24 13.04 -5.67
C GLY A 25 13.96 13.41 -6.44
N LYS A 26 13.29 12.44 -7.09
CA LYS A 26 12.00 12.70 -7.77
C LYS A 26 10.91 13.05 -6.76
N PHE A 27 10.96 12.43 -5.57
CA PHE A 27 10.10 12.74 -4.45
C PHE A 27 10.95 13.06 -3.23
N GLN A 28 10.51 14.04 -2.44
CA GLN A 28 11.20 14.39 -1.20
C GLN A 28 10.89 13.40 -0.06
N PHE A 29 9.66 12.89 -0.05
CA PHE A 29 9.15 11.98 0.98
C PHE A 29 8.28 10.89 0.36
N THR A 30 8.04 9.84 1.14
CA THR A 30 7.09 8.76 0.88
C THR A 30 6.17 8.61 2.08
N CYS A 31 5.06 7.89 1.96
CA CYS A 31 4.18 7.63 3.10
C CYS A 31 4.82 6.78 4.21
N ALA A 32 6.00 6.18 3.97
CA ALA A 32 6.81 5.49 4.97
C ALA A 32 7.60 6.43 5.89
N ASP A 33 7.71 7.72 5.52
CA ASP A 33 8.34 8.73 6.35
C ASP A 33 7.42 9.18 7.50
N GLN A 34 8.04 9.78 8.53
CA GLN A 34 7.34 10.40 9.66
C GLN A 34 6.72 11.75 9.27
N VAL A 35 5.81 11.71 8.29
CA VAL A 35 4.96 12.84 7.85
C VAL A 35 3.56 12.67 8.43
N LEU A 36 2.79 13.76 8.48
CA LEU A 36 1.46 13.74 9.09
C LEU A 36 0.49 12.92 8.24
N ASP A 37 -0.46 12.25 8.89
CA ASP A 37 -1.49 11.45 8.22
C ASP A 37 -2.33 12.28 7.22
N CYS A 38 -2.57 13.57 7.52
CA CYS A 38 -3.24 14.48 6.60
C CYS A 38 -2.44 14.79 5.32
N GLU A 39 -1.12 14.59 5.33
CA GLU A 39 -0.25 14.74 4.16
C GLU A 39 -0.16 13.44 3.35
N LYS A 40 -0.37 12.28 3.99
CA LYS A 40 -0.40 10.96 3.32
C LYS A 40 -1.72 10.69 2.61
N LEU A 41 -2.83 11.19 3.15
CA LEU A 41 -4.17 10.97 2.59
C LEU A 41 -4.30 11.43 1.13
N PRO A 42 -3.85 12.64 0.72
CA PRO A 42 -3.91 13.06 -0.67
C PRO A 42 -3.18 12.13 -1.63
N ILE A 43 -2.03 11.57 -1.23
CA ILE A 43 -1.25 10.63 -2.05
C ILE A 43 -2.05 9.34 -2.28
N LEU A 44 -2.70 8.82 -1.24
CA LEU A 44 -3.56 7.65 -1.39
C LEU A 44 -4.75 7.95 -2.31
N LEU A 45 -5.35 9.13 -2.18
CA LEU A 45 -6.50 9.54 -3.00
C LEU A 45 -6.12 9.79 -4.47
N GLU A 46 -4.89 10.23 -4.74
CA GLU A 46 -4.36 10.35 -6.09
C GLU A 46 -4.36 8.99 -6.81
N GLU A 47 -3.81 7.94 -6.17
CA GLU A 47 -3.77 6.59 -6.74
C GLU A 47 -5.19 6.01 -6.93
N VAL A 48 -6.10 6.27 -5.99
CA VAL A 48 -7.53 5.88 -6.13
C VAL A 48 -8.19 6.63 -7.30
N GLY A 49 -7.82 7.89 -7.52
CA GLY A 49 -8.25 8.68 -8.67
C GLY A 49 -7.79 8.10 -9.99
N GLU A 50 -6.54 7.64 -10.09
CA GLU A 50 -6.01 6.97 -11.28
C GLU A 50 -6.69 5.61 -11.54
N VAL A 51 -7.07 4.86 -10.48
CA VAL A 51 -7.94 3.67 -10.65
C VAL A 51 -9.27 4.07 -11.31
N ALA A 52 -9.94 5.10 -10.81
CA ALA A 52 -11.22 5.55 -11.35
C ALA A 52 -11.09 6.02 -12.81
N LYS A 53 -10.01 6.72 -13.13
CA LYS A 53 -9.69 7.13 -14.50
C LYS A 53 -9.46 5.93 -15.42
N ALA A 54 -8.64 4.96 -15.01
CA ALA A 54 -8.40 3.74 -15.79
C ALA A 54 -9.70 2.95 -16.04
N MET A 55 -10.61 2.92 -15.07
CA MET A 55 -11.96 2.34 -15.25
C MET A 55 -12.78 3.09 -16.30
N ASN A 56 -12.79 4.42 -16.26
CA ASN A 56 -13.51 5.24 -17.24
C ASN A 56 -12.94 5.09 -18.66
N GLU A 57 -11.63 4.90 -18.77
CA GLU A 57 -10.91 4.68 -20.03
C GLU A 57 -10.97 3.22 -20.52
N MET A 58 -11.61 2.33 -19.76
CA MET A 58 -11.65 0.87 -20.02
C MET A 58 -10.25 0.22 -20.12
N ASP A 59 -9.24 0.80 -19.47
CA ASP A 59 -7.88 0.27 -19.42
C ASP A 59 -7.76 -0.81 -18.33
N SER A 60 -8.02 -2.06 -18.71
CA SER A 60 -7.95 -3.21 -17.80
C SER A 60 -6.56 -3.41 -17.16
N LEU A 61 -5.48 -3.08 -17.89
CA LEU A 61 -4.13 -3.19 -17.35
C LEU A 61 -3.81 -2.03 -16.40
N GLY A 62 -4.23 -0.83 -16.76
CA GLY A 62 -4.19 0.36 -15.92
C GLY A 62 -4.84 0.12 -14.57
N ILE A 63 -6.08 -0.39 -14.55
CA ILE A 63 -6.80 -0.70 -13.30
C ILE A 63 -5.94 -1.57 -12.36
N VAL A 64 -5.34 -2.65 -12.87
CA VAL A 64 -4.52 -3.54 -12.05
C VAL A 64 -3.26 -2.83 -11.54
N ARG A 65 -2.60 -2.05 -12.40
CA ARG A 65 -1.41 -1.27 -12.02
C ARG A 65 -1.74 -0.26 -10.92
N GLU A 66 -2.81 0.50 -11.07
CA GLU A 66 -3.19 1.52 -10.10
C GLU A 66 -3.66 0.91 -8.77
N LEU A 67 -4.36 -0.23 -8.80
CA LEU A 67 -4.68 -0.98 -7.56
C LEU A 67 -3.42 -1.44 -6.81
N ILE A 68 -2.36 -1.83 -7.54
CA ILE A 68 -1.06 -2.15 -6.94
C ILE A 68 -0.42 -0.90 -6.32
N GLN A 69 -0.50 0.26 -6.98
CA GLN A 69 0.00 1.53 -6.43
C GLN A 69 -0.75 1.95 -5.16
N VAL A 70 -2.09 1.87 -5.14
CA VAL A 70 -2.92 2.10 -3.95
C VAL A 70 -2.47 1.20 -2.78
N ALA A 71 -2.27 -0.10 -3.05
CA ALA A 71 -1.81 -1.04 -2.06
C ALA A 71 -0.39 -0.72 -1.56
N ALA A 72 0.52 -0.34 -2.45
CA ALA A 72 1.87 0.07 -2.09
C ALA A 72 1.87 1.33 -1.19
N VAL A 73 1.08 2.36 -1.52
CA VAL A 73 0.93 3.55 -0.67
C VAL A 73 0.37 3.20 0.71
N SER A 74 -0.60 2.29 0.76
CA SER A 74 -1.17 1.80 2.03
C SER A 74 -0.12 1.05 2.88
N VAL A 75 0.72 0.23 2.24
CA VAL A 75 1.85 -0.45 2.91
C VAL A 75 2.85 0.57 3.44
N ALA A 76 3.26 1.55 2.62
CA ALA A 76 4.16 2.61 3.05
C ALA A 76 3.61 3.36 4.28
N TRP A 77 2.32 3.69 4.27
CA TRP A 77 1.69 4.33 5.43
C TRP A 77 1.77 3.42 6.67
N LEU A 78 1.41 2.14 6.56
CA LEU A 78 1.52 1.20 7.67
C LEU A 78 2.96 1.04 8.19
N GLU A 79 3.97 1.09 7.33
CA GLU A 79 5.39 1.06 7.74
C GLU A 79 5.72 2.23 8.69
N SER A 80 5.15 3.41 8.45
CA SER A 80 5.36 4.58 9.32
C SER A 80 4.52 4.55 10.61
N SER A 81 3.31 3.95 10.56
CA SER A 81 2.33 3.94 11.65
C SER A 81 2.43 2.72 12.56
N THR A 82 3.21 1.70 12.18
CA THR A 82 3.36 0.46 12.94
C THR A 82 4.81 0.23 13.36
N ASN A 83 4.98 -0.67 14.31
CA ASN A 83 6.26 -1.25 14.69
C ASN A 83 6.05 -2.72 15.04
N GLU A 84 7.13 -3.47 15.26
CA GLU A 84 7.05 -4.91 15.53
C GLU A 84 6.10 -5.27 16.69
N LYS A 85 6.03 -4.42 17.72
CA LYS A 85 5.15 -4.65 18.87
C LYS A 85 3.68 -4.50 18.47
N ILE A 86 3.33 -3.44 17.74
CA ILE A 86 1.97 -3.20 17.23
C ILE A 86 1.56 -4.33 16.28
N LEU A 87 2.44 -4.76 15.38
CA LEU A 87 2.17 -5.86 14.45
C LEU A 87 1.88 -7.17 15.17
N LYS A 88 2.67 -7.52 16.21
CA LYS A 88 2.43 -8.72 17.04
C LYS A 88 1.08 -8.68 17.75
N LEU A 89 0.68 -7.51 18.26
CA LEU A 89 -0.62 -7.33 18.90
C LEU A 89 -1.77 -7.52 17.91
N LEU A 90 -1.70 -6.86 16.74
CA LEU A 90 -2.70 -6.99 15.69
C LEU A 90 -2.84 -8.43 15.20
N TYR A 91 -1.73 -9.14 15.02
CA TYR A 91 -1.74 -10.53 14.61
C TYR A 91 -2.43 -11.44 15.65
N THR A 92 -2.13 -11.22 16.94
CA THR A 92 -2.75 -11.98 18.03
C THR A 92 -4.25 -11.74 18.08
N GLU A 93 -4.69 -10.50 17.92
CA GLU A 93 -6.11 -10.13 17.92
C GLU A 93 -6.87 -10.76 16.75
N ILE A 94 -6.32 -10.67 15.53
CA ILE A 94 -6.94 -11.23 14.32
C ILE A 94 -7.07 -12.76 14.43
N THR A 95 -6.04 -13.44 14.97
CA THR A 95 -6.05 -14.90 15.10
C THR A 95 -6.99 -15.39 16.20
N LYS A 96 -7.09 -14.65 17.32
CA LYS A 96 -8.05 -14.95 18.39
C LYS A 96 -9.49 -14.82 17.89
N ASN A 97 -9.81 -13.73 17.20
CA ASN A 97 -11.16 -13.48 16.65
C ASN A 97 -11.59 -14.50 15.57
N ARG A 98 -10.65 -15.17 14.91
CA ARG A 98 -10.96 -16.30 14.01
C ARG A 98 -11.39 -17.55 14.79
N LYS A 99 -10.69 -17.88 15.87
CA LYS A 99 -11.00 -19.05 16.70
C LYS A 99 -12.33 -18.94 17.46
N GLU A 100 -12.79 -17.73 17.74
CA GLU A 100 -14.10 -17.49 18.39
C GLU A 100 -15.30 -17.58 17.42
N LYS A 101 -15.03 -17.62 16.10
CA LYS A 101 -16.06 -17.68 15.05
C LYS A 101 -16.14 -19.04 14.34
N GLU A 102 -15.28 -19.99 14.70
CA GLU A 102 -15.26 -21.38 14.25
C GLU A 102 -15.90 -22.29 15.32
#